data_AF-A0A835VKA1-F1
#
_entry.id   AF-A0A835VKA1-F1
#
_cell.length_a   1.000
_cell.length_b   1.000
_cell.length_c   1.000
_cell.angle_alpha   90.00
_cell.angle_beta   90.00
_cell.angle_gamma   90.00
#
_symmetry.space_group_name_H-M   'P 1'
#
loop_
_entity.id
_entity.type
_entity.pdbx_description
1 polymer ?
#
loop_
_entity_poly.entity_id
_entity_poly.type
_entity_poly.pdbx_seq_one_letter_code
_entity_poly.pdbx_strand_id
1 'polypeptide(L)'
;MKLDEEVLMDFFREYISVMKVEARVKILGDLRELVSAESLDSFTLIYTNILEHQPDCPPEVVERLVALREGIPRKDAKEVVQECKEIYENSLIDGNPAKAGFVFGRVKCLVQPKGLWRLACSVKSSYAIATK
;
A
#
# COMPACT_ATOMS: atom_id res chain seq x y z
N MET A 1 -7.30 10.65 -6.52
CA MET A 1 -6.64 10.85 -5.22
C MET A 1 -6.10 12.26 -5.01
N LYS A 2 -5.61 12.97 -6.03
CA LYS A 2 -5.11 14.36 -5.84
C LYS A 2 -6.18 15.32 -5.30
N LEU A 3 -7.40 15.25 -5.83
CA LEU A 3 -8.52 16.06 -5.34
C LEU A 3 -8.83 15.78 -3.85
N ASP A 4 -8.79 14.51 -3.43
CA ASP A 4 -9.06 14.12 -2.04
C ASP A 4 -8.02 14.70 -1.07
N GLU A 5 -6.75 14.69 -1.50
CA GLU A 5 -5.63 15.29 -0.78
C GLU A 5 -5.84 16.80 -0.57
N GLU A 6 -6.18 17.52 -1.66
CA GLU A 6 -6.42 18.97 -1.64
C GLU A 6 -7.61 19.33 -0.76
N VAL A 7 -8.73 18.60 -0.88
CA VAL A 7 -9.94 18.85 -0.08
C VAL A 7 -9.68 18.63 1.42
N LEU A 8 -8.99 17.56 1.79
CA LEU A 8 -8.67 17.28 3.20
C LEU A 8 -7.68 18.33 3.76
N MET A 9 -6.68 18.70 2.97
CA MET A 9 -5.70 19.71 3.36
C MET A 9 -6.37 21.07 3.58
N ASP A 10 -7.22 21.50 2.66
CA ASP A 10 -7.96 22.76 2.72
C ASP A 10 -8.97 22.81 3.85
N PHE A 11 -9.62 21.69 4.18
CA PHE A 11 -10.55 21.62 5.30
C PHE A 11 -9.84 21.70 6.66
N PHE A 12 -8.79 20.89 6.88
CA PHE A 12 -8.18 20.80 8.22
C PHE A 12 -7.22 21.94 8.56
N ARG A 13 -6.68 22.66 7.58
CA ARG A 13 -5.82 23.83 7.83
C ARG A 13 -6.53 24.96 8.58
N GLU A 14 -7.86 24.99 8.54
CA GLU A 14 -8.67 25.97 9.28
C GLU A 14 -8.72 25.67 10.79
N TYR A 15 -8.48 24.42 11.19
CA TYR A 15 -8.65 23.94 12.57
C TYR A 15 -7.34 23.57 13.26
N ILE A 16 -6.32 23.14 12.52
CA ILE A 16 -5.02 22.73 13.05
C ILE A 16 -3.86 23.27 12.20
N SER A 17 -2.66 23.30 12.77
CA SER A 17 -1.47 23.79 12.07
C SER A 17 -1.21 23.03 10.76
N VAL A 18 -0.90 23.76 9.68
CA VAL A 18 -0.60 23.22 8.34
C VAL A 18 0.37 22.04 8.39
N MET A 19 1.47 22.17 9.12
CA MET A 19 2.48 21.12 9.30
C MET A 19 1.91 19.79 9.83
N LYS A 20 0.91 19.86 10.72
CA LYS A 20 0.26 18.65 11.25
C LYS A 20 -0.68 18.03 10.23
N VAL A 21 -1.34 18.83 9.40
CA VAL A 21 -2.23 18.32 8.36
C VAL A 21 -1.40 17.63 7.27
N GLU A 22 -0.35 18.30 6.79
CA GLU A 22 0.55 17.75 5.77
C GLU A 22 1.12 16.40 6.20
N ALA A 23 1.61 16.29 7.44
CA ALA A 23 2.13 15.03 7.97
C ALA A 23 1.09 13.90 8.02
N ARG A 24 -0.21 14.22 8.13
CA ARG A 24 -1.31 13.23 8.16
C ARG A 24 -1.84 12.89 6.78
N VAL A 25 -1.78 13.84 5.86
CA VAL A 25 -2.27 13.70 4.48
C VAL A 25 -1.21 13.07 3.56
N LYS A 26 0.09 13.20 3.89
CA LYS A 26 1.22 12.68 3.10
C LYS A 26 1.04 11.23 2.63
N ILE A 27 0.51 10.36 3.48
CA ILE A 27 0.28 8.95 3.15
C ILE A 27 -0.65 8.76 1.94
N LEU A 28 -1.60 9.67 1.69
CA LEU A 28 -2.45 9.63 0.50
C LEU A 28 -1.65 9.93 -0.77
N GLY A 29 -0.69 10.86 -0.68
CA GLY A 29 0.26 11.16 -1.74
C GLY A 29 1.18 9.98 -2.01
N ASP A 30 1.77 9.39 -0.97
CA ASP A 30 2.66 8.24 -1.10
C ASP A 30 1.92 7.02 -1.69
N LEU A 31 0.68 6.76 -1.28
CA LEU A 31 -0.15 5.68 -1.86
C LEU A 31 -0.51 5.95 -3.32
N ARG A 32 -0.77 7.21 -3.70
CA ARG A 32 -1.02 7.59 -5.09
C ARG A 32 0.21 7.34 -5.96
N GLU A 33 1.40 7.68 -5.46
CA GLU A 33 2.66 7.40 -6.16
C GLU A 33 2.86 5.88 -6.29
N LEU A 34 2.61 5.12 -5.23
CA LEU A 34 2.74 3.66 -5.24
C LEU A 34 1.78 3.01 -6.25
N VAL A 35 0.55 3.51 -6.37
CA VAL A 35 -0.41 3.04 -7.39
C VAL A 35 0.02 3.44 -8.81
N SER A 36 0.77 4.53 -8.95
CA SER A 36 1.24 5.03 -10.25
C SER A 36 2.57 4.40 -10.67
N ALA A 37 3.24 3.64 -9.81
CA ALA A 37 4.53 3.02 -10.09
C ALA A 37 4.42 1.98 -11.23
N GLU A 38 5.36 2.04 -12.18
CA GLU A 38 5.36 1.16 -13.37
C GLU A 38 6.58 0.23 -13.43
N SER A 39 7.51 0.36 -12.49
CA SER A 39 8.74 -0.45 -12.42
C SER A 39 9.02 -0.91 -11.00
N LEU A 40 9.75 -2.02 -10.88
CA LEU A 40 10.20 -2.57 -9.60
C LEU A 40 10.92 -1.53 -8.74
N ASP A 41 11.88 -0.81 -9.34
CA ASP A 41 12.64 0.25 -8.67
C ASP A 41 11.76 1.40 -8.16
N SER A 42 10.69 1.73 -8.88
CA SER A 42 9.74 2.75 -8.42
C SER A 42 8.97 2.26 -7.19
N PHE A 43 8.51 1.01 -7.21
CA PHE A 43 7.81 0.42 -6.07
C PHE A 43 8.70 0.38 -4.82
N THR A 44 9.94 -0.08 -4.95
CA THR A 44 10.88 -0.18 -3.83
C THR A 44 11.25 1.18 -3.27
N LEU A 45 11.51 2.17 -4.13
CA LEU A 45 11.81 3.54 -3.71
C LEU A 45 10.63 4.18 -2.96
N ILE A 46 9.43 4.11 -3.53
CA ILE A 46 8.23 4.70 -2.92
C ILE A 46 7.90 4.00 -1.61
N TYR A 47 7.99 2.66 -1.57
CA TYR A 47 7.72 1.90 -0.35
C TYR A 47 8.73 2.20 0.76
N THR A 48 10.01 2.38 0.42
CA THR A 48 11.04 2.84 1.37
C THR A 48 10.68 4.22 1.95
N ASN A 49 10.30 5.17 1.09
CA ASN A 49 9.83 6.50 1.52
C ASN A 49 8.57 6.42 2.40
N ILE A 50 7.65 5.49 2.14
CA ILE A 50 6.50 5.24 3.02
C ILE A 50 6.99 4.80 4.40
N LEU A 51 7.92 3.85 4.50
CA LEU A 51 8.41 3.32 5.78
C LEU A 51 9.16 4.35 6.62
N GLU A 52 9.83 5.32 6.01
CA GLU A 52 10.45 6.43 6.74
C GLU A 52 9.44 7.25 7.55
N HIS A 53 8.21 7.39 7.04
CA HIS A 53 7.15 8.22 7.63
C HIS A 53 6.08 7.40 8.36
N GLN A 54 5.83 6.17 7.91
CA GLN A 54 4.87 5.19 8.42
C GLN A 54 5.53 3.81 8.48
N PRO A 55 6.41 3.56 9.46
CA PRO A 55 7.14 2.29 9.55
C PRO A 55 6.24 1.10 9.91
N ASP A 56 4.97 1.33 10.27
CA ASP A 56 3.96 0.30 10.50
C ASP A 56 3.17 -0.08 9.23
N CYS A 57 3.56 0.44 8.05
CA CYS A 57 2.93 0.08 6.79
C CYS A 57 3.27 -1.36 6.40
N PRO A 58 2.30 -2.29 6.38
CA PRO A 58 2.58 -3.68 6.13
C PRO A 58 2.63 -3.96 4.60
N PRO A 59 3.44 -4.93 4.14
CA PRO A 59 3.59 -5.23 2.71
C PRO A 59 2.30 -5.72 2.05
N GLU A 60 1.32 -6.19 2.82
CA GLU A 60 -0.04 -6.51 2.36
C GLU A 60 -0.72 -5.32 1.70
N VAL A 61 -0.35 -4.07 2.03
CA VAL A 61 -0.85 -2.88 1.32
C VAL A 61 -0.40 -2.92 -0.13
N VAL A 62 0.88 -3.20 -0.38
CA VAL A 62 1.45 -3.32 -1.73
C VAL A 62 0.77 -4.47 -2.49
N GLU A 63 0.62 -5.63 -1.84
CA GLU A 63 -0.06 -6.80 -2.44
C GLU A 63 -1.48 -6.44 -2.91
N ARG A 64 -2.26 -5.76 -2.06
CA ARG A 64 -3.63 -5.35 -2.40
C ARG A 64 -3.66 -4.33 -3.53
N LEU A 65 -2.77 -3.34 -3.53
CA LEU A 65 -2.74 -2.30 -4.56
C LEU A 65 -2.33 -2.88 -5.92
N VAL A 66 -1.29 -3.70 -5.96
CA VAL A 66 -0.83 -4.37 -7.18
C VAL A 66 -1.90 -5.31 -7.73
N ALA A 67 -2.60 -6.05 -6.86
CA ALA A 67 -3.68 -6.95 -7.27
C ALA A 67 -4.90 -6.25 -7.89
N LEU A 68 -5.12 -4.97 -7.56
CA LEU A 68 -6.21 -4.16 -8.12
C LEU A 68 -5.85 -3.51 -9.46
N ARG A 69 -4.56 -3.51 -9.86
CA ARG A 69 -4.14 -2.90 -11.13
C ARG A 69 -4.28 -3.87 -12.29
N GLU A 70 -5.03 -3.42 -13.30
CA GLU A 70 -5.05 -4.04 -14.62
C GLU A 70 -3.80 -3.60 -15.39
N GLY A 71 -2.93 -4.53 -15.77
CA GLY A 71 -1.73 -4.24 -16.59
C GLY A 71 -0.40 -4.69 -15.99
N ILE A 72 -0.35 -5.09 -14.72
CA ILE A 72 0.87 -5.67 -14.14
C ILE A 72 0.88 -7.18 -14.38
N PRO A 73 1.93 -7.74 -15.02
CA PRO A 73 2.08 -9.18 -15.16
C PRO A 73 2.13 -9.86 -13.78
N ARG A 74 1.48 -11.02 -13.63
CA ARG A 74 1.47 -11.77 -12.36
C ARG A 74 2.86 -12.12 -11.83
N LYS A 75 3.85 -12.23 -12.71
CA LYS A 75 5.25 -12.48 -12.35
C LYS A 75 5.81 -11.25 -11.63
N ASP A 76 5.76 -10.10 -12.30
CA ASP A 76 6.26 -8.82 -11.80
C ASP A 76 5.53 -8.41 -10.52
N ALA A 77 4.22 -8.66 -10.44
CA ALA A 77 3.44 -8.43 -9.23
C ALA A 77 3.98 -9.20 -8.02
N LYS A 78 4.40 -10.46 -8.20
CA LYS A 78 4.98 -11.27 -7.11
C LYS A 78 6.36 -10.78 -6.74
N GLU A 79 7.15 -10.39 -7.72
CA GLU A 79 8.51 -9.84 -7.53
C GLU A 79 8.44 -8.53 -6.74
N VAL A 80 7.57 -7.61 -7.11
CA VAL A 80 7.30 -6.36 -6.39
C VAL A 80 6.93 -6.60 -4.93
N VAL A 81 5.98 -7.53 -4.69
CA VAL A 81 5.53 -7.85 -3.32
C VAL A 81 6.66 -8.47 -2.50
N GLN A 82 7.47 -9.33 -3.11
CA GLN A 82 8.61 -9.97 -2.43
C GLN A 82 9.68 -8.95 -2.04
N GLU A 83 10.09 -8.08 -2.96
CA GLU A 83 11.08 -7.03 -2.70
C GLU A 83 10.59 -6.06 -1.61
N CYS A 84 9.35 -5.60 -1.69
CA CYS A 84 8.78 -4.72 -0.67
C CYS A 84 8.69 -5.41 0.71
N LYS A 85 8.45 -6.71 0.74
CA LYS A 85 8.45 -7.49 1.98
C LYS A 85 9.84 -7.57 2.60
N GLU A 86 10.88 -7.76 1.80
CA GLU A 86 12.27 -7.77 2.28
C GLU A 86 12.69 -6.40 2.82
N ILE A 87 12.30 -5.31 2.14
CA ILE A 87 12.51 -3.95 2.63
C ILE A 87 11.81 -3.75 3.98
N TYR A 88 10.56 -4.20 4.12
CA TYR A 88 9.83 -4.11 5.38
C TYR A 88 10.55 -4.88 6.51
N GLU A 89 10.93 -6.14 6.26
CA GLU A 89 11.64 -6.97 7.24
C GLU A 89 12.98 -6.34 7.68
N ASN A 90 13.73 -5.73 6.75
CA ASN A 90 14.97 -5.02 7.04
C ASN A 90 14.77 -3.70 7.82
N SER A 91 13.57 -3.11 7.76
CA SER A 91 13.24 -1.89 8.50
C SER A 91 12.83 -2.14 9.96
N LEU A 92 12.57 -3.40 10.33
CA LEU A 92 12.14 -3.77 11.68
C LEU A 92 13.31 -3.68 12.68
N ILE A 93 13.03 -3.15 13.86
CA ILE A 93 13.94 -3.14 15.00
C ILE A 93 13.41 -4.17 16.01
N ASP A 94 14.21 -5.20 16.31
CA ASP A 94 13.80 -6.32 17.18
C ASP A 94 12.49 -7.00 16.75
N GLY A 95 12.23 -7.04 15.43
CA GLY A 95 11.01 -7.62 14.85
C GLY A 95 9.76 -6.75 14.95
N ASN A 96 9.88 -5.48 15.38
CA ASN A 96 8.79 -4.52 15.46
C ASN A 96 9.06 -3.27 14.61
N PRO A 97 8.01 -2.61 14.09
CA PRO A 97 8.20 -1.34 13.40
C PRO A 97 8.71 -0.29 14.38
N ALA A 98 9.63 0.57 13.93
CA ALA A 98 10.29 1.58 14.77
C ALA A 98 9.30 2.56 15.44
N LYS A 99 8.11 2.75 14.85
CA LYS A 99 7.04 3.59 15.38
C LYS A 99 5.67 3.08 14.94
N ALA A 100 4.70 3.06 15.86
CA ALA A 100 3.32 2.84 15.47
C ALA A 100 2.79 4.06 14.69
N GLY A 101 2.28 3.82 13.49
CA GLY A 101 1.64 4.83 12.67
C GLY A 101 0.20 5.06 13.10
N PHE A 102 -0.46 5.98 12.40
CA PHE A 102 -1.84 6.37 12.70
C PHE A 102 -2.87 5.61 11.85
N VAL A 103 -2.42 5.08 10.70
CA VAL A 103 -3.31 4.53 9.67
C VAL A 103 -3.41 3.02 9.80
N PHE A 104 -2.32 2.30 9.58
CA PHE A 104 -2.37 0.87 9.25
C PHE A 104 -2.80 -0.02 10.41
N GLY A 105 -2.46 0.35 11.66
CA GLY A 105 -2.99 -0.33 12.85
C GLY A 105 -4.52 -0.30 12.99
N ARG A 106 -5.23 0.56 12.25
CA ARG A 106 -6.70 0.68 12.29
C ARG A 106 -7.40 0.13 11.04
N VAL A 107 -6.64 -0.24 10.00
CA VAL A 107 -7.20 -0.71 8.72
C VAL A 107 -7.51 -2.20 8.80
N LYS A 108 -8.78 -2.54 9.09
CA LYS A 108 -9.24 -3.92 9.28
C LYS A 108 -9.13 -4.81 8.04
N CYS A 109 -9.08 -4.24 6.83
CA CYS A 109 -8.97 -5.03 5.60
C CYS A 109 -7.54 -5.57 5.33
N LEU A 110 -6.54 -5.09 6.09
CA LEU A 110 -5.17 -5.62 6.07
C LEU A 110 -4.99 -6.78 7.05
N VAL A 111 -5.89 -6.93 8.02
CA VAL A 111 -5.92 -8.08 8.93
C VAL A 111 -6.35 -9.30 8.12
N GLN A 112 -5.40 -10.13 7.70
CA GLN A 112 -5.76 -11.46 7.19
C GLN A 112 -6.46 -12.23 8.32
N PRO A 113 -7.67 -12.77 8.11
CA PRO A 113 -8.20 -13.77 9.02
C PRO A 113 -7.21 -14.94 9.01
N LYS A 114 -6.67 -15.30 10.19
CA LYS A 114 -5.96 -16.57 10.37
C LYS A 114 -6.97 -17.69 10.13
N GLY A 115 -7.10 -18.14 8.88
CA GLY A 115 -7.94 -19.27 8.50
C GLY A 115 -8.81 -19.04 7.26
N LEU A 116 -8.73 -20.01 6.35
CA LEU A 116 -9.74 -20.44 5.37
C LEU A 116 -10.10 -19.61 4.13
N TRP A 117 -9.67 -18.35 3.93
CA TRP A 117 -10.15 -17.56 2.77
C TRP A 117 -9.25 -17.54 1.52
N ARG A 118 -8.14 -18.29 1.51
CA ARG A 118 -7.22 -18.35 0.36
C ARG A 118 -7.84 -19.02 -0.90
N LEU A 119 -9.02 -19.63 -0.81
CA LEU A 119 -9.70 -20.27 -1.93
C LEU A 119 -10.73 -19.37 -2.66
N ALA A 120 -11.17 -18.25 -2.08
CA ALA A 120 -12.25 -17.45 -2.66
C ALA A 120 -11.80 -16.47 -3.77
N CYS A 121 -10.55 -16.00 -3.76
CA CYS A 121 -10.02 -15.16 -4.84
C CYS A 121 -9.40 -15.94 -6.00
N SER A 122 -9.37 -17.28 -5.94
CA SER A 122 -8.88 -18.12 -7.06
C SER A 122 -9.97 -18.45 -8.09
N VAL A 123 -11.22 -18.00 -7.90
CA VAL A 123 -12.36 -18.37 -8.75
C VAL A 123 -13.00 -17.16 -9.42
N LYS A 124 -12.22 -16.33 -10.14
CA LYS A 124 -12.72 -15.50 -11.26
C LYS A 124 -11.59 -15.20 -12.26
N SER A 125 -11.00 -16.23 -12.85
CA SER A 125 -10.18 -16.06 -14.08
C SER A 125 -10.04 -17.40 -14.80
N SER A 126 -11.16 -18.01 -15.15
CA SER A 126 -11.22 -19.09 -16.14
C SER A 126 -12.59 -19.01 -16.79
N TYR A 127 -12.58 -19.14 -18.13
CA TYR A 127 -13.73 -19.05 -19.06
C TYR A 127 -14.10 -17.65 -19.54
N ALA A 128 -13.29 -17.12 -20.46
CA ALA A 128 -13.81 -16.35 -21.61
C ALA A 128 -12.81 -16.35 -22.79
N ILE A 129 -12.28 -17.51 -23.19
CA ILE A 129 -11.80 -17.72 -24.56
C ILE A 129 -12.14 -19.15 -24.97
N ALA A 130 -13.23 -19.31 -25.72
CA ALA A 130 -13.44 -20.45 -26.61
C ALA A 130 -14.36 -20.00 -27.75
N THR A 131 -13.71 -19.77 -28.88
CA THR A 131 -14.23 -19.64 -30.24
C THR A 131 -15.27 -20.71 -30.58
N LYS A 132 -16.35 -20.29 -31.24
CA LYS A 132 -16.85 -20.90 -32.48
C LYS A 132 -17.41 -19.80 -33.37
#